data_AF-A0A0K0DJ13-F1
#
_entry.id   AF-A0A0K0DJ13-F1
#
_cell.length_a   1.000
_cell.length_b   1.000
_cell.length_c   1.000
_cell.angle_alpha   90.00
_cell.angle_beta   90.00
_cell.angle_gamma   90.00
#
_symmetry.space_group_name_H-M   'P 1'
#
loop_
_entity.id
_entity.type
_entity.pdbx_description
1 polymer ?
#
loop_
_entity_poly.entity_id
_entity_poly.type
_entity_poly.pdbx_seq_one_letter_code
_entity_poly.pdbx_strand_id
1 'polypeptide(L)'
;MNISGQILRIRSKETRQEFIFVNTHLLLDPSRGDIKLGQLAMLIANIEDELSKSRCPVILCGDFNIEPHSYIYKYIIESSVCLQGLYCSELSGQGLFGGPYVEADRILPPVTNIGRDSMFINNEAYREPDNADYFTHPLRLASVYRHVSVNGEKEISTFHKEVANPDYLFYSVTQKLTTDSVSLHLLFSFPFKSSLVQEAIPRFQNTLVHEDPELRLLRRLSLPDIPTLRKNCGPWPNRYVPSDHVPLVADFILSNSEICSIPN
;
A
#
# COMPACT_ATOMS: atom_id res chain seq x y z
N MET A 1 12.93 10.34 -12.76
CA MET A 1 12.37 9.91 -11.46
C MET A 1 13.34 8.87 -10.92
N ASN A 2 13.96 9.10 -9.76
CA ASN A 2 14.87 8.11 -9.17
C ASN A 2 14.05 7.21 -8.24
N ILE A 3 14.15 5.89 -8.40
CA ILE A 3 13.46 4.92 -7.56
C ILE A 3 14.51 4.32 -6.64
N SER A 4 14.27 4.40 -5.33
CA SER A 4 15.01 3.63 -4.33
C SER A 4 14.10 2.51 -3.84
N GLY A 5 14.05 1.43 -4.62
CA GLY A 5 13.31 0.21 -4.30
C GLY A 5 14.24 -0.98 -4.37
N GLN A 6 14.13 -1.89 -3.41
CA GLN A 6 14.88 -3.14 -3.35
C GLN A 6 13.91 -4.29 -3.61
N ILE A 7 14.20 -5.14 -4.59
CA ILE A 7 13.43 -6.34 -4.91
C ILE A 7 14.35 -7.54 -4.77
N LEU A 8 13.96 -8.49 -3.92
CA LEU A 8 14.72 -9.70 -3.64
C LEU A 8 13.81 -10.92 -3.83
N ARG A 9 14.12 -11.79 -4.79
CA ARG A 9 13.55 -13.13 -4.85
C ARG A 9 14.31 -14.03 -3.88
N ILE A 10 13.62 -14.53 -2.87
CA ILE A 10 14.21 -15.34 -1.79
C ILE A 10 13.68 -16.77 -1.93
N ARG A 11 14.59 -17.75 -1.84
CA ARG A 11 14.25 -19.18 -1.84
C ARG A 11 14.59 -19.80 -0.50
N SER A 12 13.62 -20.46 0.12
CA SER A 12 13.84 -21.27 1.32
C SER A 12 14.80 -22.42 1.02
N LYS A 13 15.82 -22.61 1.87
CA LYS A 13 16.74 -23.76 1.73
C LYS A 13 16.06 -25.08 2.06
N GLU A 14 15.12 -25.06 2.99
CA GLU A 14 14.44 -26.25 3.50
C GLU A 14 13.27 -26.66 2.60
N THR A 15 12.36 -25.72 2.32
CA THR A 15 11.11 -26.00 1.58
C THR A 15 11.24 -25.77 0.08
N ARG A 16 12.32 -25.11 -0.38
CA ARG A 16 12.54 -24.69 -1.79
C ARG A 16 11.50 -23.72 -2.36
N GLN A 17 10.49 -23.35 -1.58
CA GLN A 17 9.53 -22.31 -1.91
C GLN A 17 10.23 -20.96 -2.08
N GLU A 18 9.65 -20.14 -2.92
CA GLU A 18 10.11 -18.78 -3.17
C GLU A 18 9.08 -17.76 -2.73
N PHE A 19 9.55 -16.56 -2.41
CA PHE A 19 8.72 -15.37 -2.32
C PHE A 19 9.56 -14.17 -2.74
N ILE A 20 8.90 -13.09 -3.14
CA ILE A 20 9.55 -11.81 -3.42
C ILE A 20 9.40 -10.94 -2.17
N PHE A 21 10.52 -10.43 -1.68
CA PHE A 21 10.56 -9.40 -0.66
C PHE A 21 10.91 -8.06 -1.30
N VAL A 22 10.10 -7.04 -1.02
CA VAL A 22 10.27 -5.71 -1.57
C VAL A 22 10.33 -4.69 -0.44
N ASN A 23 11.28 -3.77 -0.52
CA ASN A 23 11.39 -2.63 0.38
C ASN A 23 11.52 -1.33 -0.41
N THR A 24 10.87 -0.26 0.04
CA THR A 24 10.93 1.05 -0.62
C THR A 24 10.93 2.20 0.38
N HIS A 25 11.40 3.36 -0.05
CA HIS A 25 11.19 4.62 0.65
C HIS A 25 10.73 5.66 -0.38
N LEU A 26 9.45 6.02 -0.36
CA LEU A 26 8.88 6.98 -1.31
C LEU A 26 9.22 8.42 -0.93
N LEU A 27 9.08 9.33 -1.89
CA LEU A 27 9.32 10.75 -1.68
C LEU A 27 8.57 11.30 -0.44
N LEU A 28 9.28 12.04 0.41
CA LEU A 28 8.72 12.66 1.62
C LEU A 28 7.74 13.81 1.31
N ASP A 29 8.00 14.60 0.27
CA ASP A 29 7.25 15.83 -0.04
C ASP A 29 5.72 15.59 -0.10
N PRO A 30 4.95 16.15 0.85
CA PRO A 30 3.51 15.89 0.97
C PRO A 30 2.71 16.48 -0.21
N SER A 31 3.25 17.48 -0.91
CA SER A 31 2.61 18.12 -2.06
C SER A 31 2.81 17.35 -3.37
N ARG A 32 3.66 16.32 -3.37
CA ARG A 32 4.09 15.58 -4.57
C ARG A 32 3.61 14.14 -4.60
N GLY A 33 2.33 13.93 -4.30
CA GLY A 33 1.73 12.60 -4.37
C GLY A 33 1.69 12.03 -5.80
N ASP A 34 1.74 12.89 -6.83
CA ASP A 34 1.96 12.50 -8.23
C ASP A 34 3.28 11.73 -8.41
N ILE A 35 4.37 12.23 -7.83
CA ILE A 35 5.67 11.53 -7.86
C ILE A 35 5.61 10.24 -7.06
N LYS A 36 5.01 10.25 -5.86
CA LYS A 36 4.89 9.05 -5.01
C LYS A 36 4.15 7.94 -5.76
N LEU A 37 3.03 8.27 -6.43
CA LEU A 37 2.27 7.33 -7.25
C LEU A 37 3.09 6.80 -8.43
N GLY A 38 3.83 7.66 -9.14
CA GLY A 38 4.72 7.25 -10.22
C GLY A 38 5.84 6.32 -9.75
N GLN A 39 6.49 6.62 -8.62
CA GLN A 39 7.52 5.77 -8.02
C GLN A 39 6.97 4.38 -7.66
N LEU A 40 5.75 4.33 -7.11
CA LEU A 40 5.09 3.09 -6.73
C LEU A 40 4.65 2.28 -7.95
N ALA A 41 4.04 2.91 -8.97
CA ALA A 41 3.65 2.24 -10.21
C ALA A 41 4.86 1.62 -10.91
N MET A 42 5.99 2.33 -10.92
CA MET A 42 7.23 1.79 -11.45
C MET A 42 7.80 0.64 -10.61
N LEU A 43 7.73 0.72 -9.27
CA LEU A 43 8.11 -0.38 -8.40
C LEU A 43 7.27 -1.63 -8.69
N ILE A 44 5.95 -1.49 -8.82
CA ILE A 44 5.03 -2.58 -9.11
C ILE A 44 5.31 -3.20 -10.48
N ALA A 45 5.60 -2.41 -11.51
CA ALA A 45 5.99 -2.93 -12.82
C ALA A 45 7.24 -3.83 -12.75
N ASN A 46 8.22 -3.48 -11.91
CA ASN A 46 9.41 -4.30 -11.69
C ASN A 46 9.12 -5.56 -10.85
N ILE A 47 8.17 -5.50 -9.92
CA ILE A 47 7.69 -6.70 -9.20
C ILE A 47 7.04 -7.67 -10.19
N GLU A 48 6.18 -7.18 -11.08
CA GLU A 48 5.49 -8.00 -12.08
C GLU A 48 6.45 -8.60 -13.11
N ASP A 49 7.47 -7.84 -13.54
CA ASP A 49 8.55 -8.38 -14.37
C ASP A 49 9.28 -9.53 -13.67
N GLU A 50 9.59 -9.39 -12.37
CA GLU A 50 10.19 -10.47 -11.58
C GLU A 50 9.24 -11.67 -11.43
N LEU A 51 7.94 -11.44 -11.23
CA LEU A 51 6.90 -12.47 -11.15
C LEU A 51 6.66 -13.19 -12.49
N SER A 52 7.02 -12.58 -13.63
CA SER A 52 6.91 -13.21 -14.95
C SER A 52 7.84 -14.43 -15.10
N LYS A 53 8.94 -14.47 -14.35
CA LYS A 53 9.92 -15.57 -14.37
C LYS A 53 9.38 -16.83 -13.68
N SER A 54 8.69 -16.63 -12.56
CA SER A 54 7.99 -17.67 -11.81
C SER A 54 7.09 -17.00 -10.77
N ARG A 55 5.81 -17.39 -10.74
CA ARG A 55 4.85 -16.84 -9.77
C ARG A 55 5.17 -17.35 -8.37
N CYS A 56 5.17 -16.43 -7.41
CA CYS A 56 5.34 -16.71 -6.00
C CYS A 56 4.70 -15.57 -5.18
N PRO A 57 4.48 -15.78 -3.87
CA PRO A 57 3.98 -14.72 -3.00
C PRO A 57 4.90 -13.49 -2.95
N VAL A 58 4.31 -12.33 -2.63
CA VAL A 58 5.00 -11.03 -2.51
C VAL A 58 4.78 -10.46 -1.12
N ILE A 59 5.85 -9.98 -0.49
CA ILE A 59 5.82 -9.12 0.69
C ILE A 59 6.41 -7.77 0.29
N LEU A 60 5.64 -6.70 0.46
CA LEU A 60 6.02 -5.33 0.13
C LEU A 60 6.00 -4.48 1.39
N CYS A 61 7.13 -3.87 1.74
CA CYS A 61 7.26 -3.07 2.95
C CYS A 61 7.99 -1.75 2.69
N GLY A 62 8.00 -0.89 3.69
CA GLY A 62 8.84 0.29 3.73
C GLY A 62 8.11 1.53 4.20
N ASP A 63 8.77 2.67 4.03
CA ASP A 63 8.24 4.00 4.31
C ASP A 63 7.64 4.58 3.02
N PHE A 64 6.32 4.60 2.94
CA PHE A 64 5.59 5.10 1.79
C PHE A 64 5.34 6.60 1.86
N ASN A 65 5.57 7.26 3.01
CA ASN A 65 5.18 8.64 3.23
C ASN A 65 3.74 8.92 2.74
N ILE A 66 2.79 8.08 3.15
CA ILE A 66 1.35 8.25 2.88
C ILE A 66 0.57 8.01 4.17
N GLU A 67 -0.67 8.49 4.19
CA GLU A 67 -1.62 8.19 5.26
C GLU A 67 -2.45 6.95 4.92
N PRO A 68 -2.91 6.17 5.93
CA PRO A 68 -3.90 5.13 5.70
C PRO A 68 -5.15 5.72 5.05
N HIS A 69 -5.77 4.97 4.12
CA HIS A 69 -6.94 5.41 3.36
C HIS A 69 -6.73 6.63 2.43
N SER A 70 -5.49 7.08 2.22
CA SER A 70 -5.15 8.01 1.13
C SER A 70 -5.42 7.40 -0.26
N TYR A 71 -5.43 8.22 -1.31
CA TYR A 71 -5.61 7.73 -2.68
C TYR A 71 -4.49 6.78 -3.12
N ILE A 72 -3.25 7.01 -2.68
CA ILE A 72 -2.13 6.08 -2.96
C ILE A 72 -2.30 4.77 -2.17
N TYR A 73 -2.75 4.82 -0.91
CA TYR A 73 -3.06 3.61 -0.15
C TYR A 73 -4.19 2.81 -0.83
N LYS A 74 -5.21 3.51 -1.32
CA LYS A 74 -6.31 2.92 -2.09
C LYS A 74 -5.82 2.25 -3.36
N TYR A 75 -4.92 2.89 -4.11
CA TYR A 75 -4.28 2.28 -5.28
C TYR A 75 -3.62 0.93 -4.93
N ILE A 76 -2.86 0.84 -3.83
CA ILE A 76 -2.22 -0.41 -3.35
C ILE A 76 -3.25 -1.49 -2.99
N ILE A 77 -4.29 -1.11 -2.24
CA ILE A 77 -5.24 -2.06 -1.64
C ILE A 77 -6.41 -2.40 -2.56
N GLU A 78 -6.82 -1.53 -3.47
CA GLU A 78 -7.91 -1.78 -4.42
C GLU A 78 -7.41 -2.11 -5.81
N SER A 79 -6.08 -2.08 -6.03
CA SER A 79 -5.45 -2.32 -7.33
C SER A 79 -5.85 -1.28 -8.39
N SER A 80 -6.52 -0.20 -7.99
CA SER A 80 -7.09 0.82 -8.87
C SER A 80 -7.37 2.12 -8.11
N VAL A 81 -7.13 3.26 -8.76
CA VAL A 81 -7.52 4.58 -8.25
C VAL A 81 -7.93 5.49 -9.40
N CYS A 82 -9.00 6.26 -9.20
CA CYS A 82 -9.40 7.35 -10.10
C CYS A 82 -8.75 8.65 -9.62
N LEU A 83 -8.10 9.38 -10.52
CA LEU A 83 -7.36 10.60 -10.26
C LEU A 83 -8.11 11.87 -10.71
N GLN A 84 -9.29 11.69 -11.32
CA GLN A 84 -10.07 12.79 -11.88
C GLN A 84 -10.37 13.87 -10.84
N GLY A 85 -9.98 15.11 -11.14
CA GLY A 85 -10.29 16.27 -10.31
C GLY A 85 -9.54 16.34 -8.97
N LEU A 86 -8.56 15.46 -8.73
CA LEU A 86 -7.75 15.48 -7.50
C LEU A 86 -6.57 16.45 -7.61
N TYR A 87 -6.15 17.01 -6.47
CA TYR A 87 -4.88 17.74 -6.38
C TYR A 87 -3.71 16.80 -6.06
N CYS A 88 -2.51 17.09 -6.60
CA CYS A 88 -1.31 16.28 -6.34
C CYS A 88 -0.97 16.14 -4.84
N SER A 89 -1.31 17.16 -4.04
CA SER A 89 -1.09 17.22 -2.60
C SER A 89 -2.05 16.34 -1.79
N GLU A 90 -3.21 15.98 -2.34
CA GLU A 90 -4.20 15.15 -1.65
C GLU A 90 -3.89 13.66 -1.77
N LEU A 91 -3.15 13.25 -2.80
CA LEU A 91 -2.95 11.84 -3.13
C LEU A 91 -2.31 11.03 -1.99
N SER A 92 -1.40 11.63 -1.23
CA SER A 92 -0.72 11.01 -0.08
C SER A 92 -1.51 11.10 1.22
N GLY A 93 -2.55 11.93 1.29
CA GLY A 93 -3.26 12.28 2.53
C GLY A 93 -2.50 13.23 3.47
N GLN A 94 -1.24 13.55 3.19
CA GLN A 94 -0.40 14.41 4.06
C GLN A 94 -0.47 15.90 3.69
N GLY A 95 -0.77 16.22 2.43
CA GLY A 95 -0.75 17.58 1.91
C GLY A 95 -1.93 18.45 2.37
N LEU A 96 -1.80 19.75 2.10
CA LEU A 96 -2.92 20.68 2.20
C LEU A 96 -3.78 20.62 0.94
N PHE A 97 -5.07 20.92 1.09
CA PHE A 97 -5.97 21.02 -0.05
C PHE A 97 -5.52 22.11 -1.03
N GLY A 98 -5.65 21.85 -2.33
CA GLY A 98 -5.26 22.75 -3.41
C GLY A 98 -3.86 22.47 -3.97
N GLY A 99 -3.43 23.29 -4.92
CA GLY A 99 -2.20 23.08 -5.70
C GLY A 99 -2.52 22.70 -7.15
N PRO A 100 -1.56 22.10 -7.89
CA PRO A 100 -1.83 21.62 -9.24
C PRO A 100 -2.76 20.40 -9.21
N TYR A 101 -3.69 20.36 -10.17
CA TYR A 101 -4.46 19.16 -10.44
C TYR A 101 -3.55 18.05 -10.96
N VAL A 102 -3.97 16.81 -10.69
CA VAL A 102 -3.28 15.64 -11.21
C VAL A 102 -3.50 15.53 -12.71
N GLU A 103 -2.39 15.47 -13.45
CA GLU A 103 -2.38 15.12 -14.87
C GLU A 103 -1.91 13.68 -15.01
N ALA A 104 -2.86 12.73 -15.10
CA ALA A 104 -2.58 11.29 -15.07
C ALA A 104 -1.52 10.86 -16.11
N ASP A 105 -1.60 11.40 -17.32
CA ASP A 105 -0.65 11.12 -18.42
C ASP A 105 0.77 11.65 -18.18
N ARG A 106 0.96 12.54 -17.20
CA ARG A 106 2.26 13.13 -16.86
C ARG A 106 2.95 12.48 -15.66
N ILE A 107 2.26 11.59 -14.93
CA ILE A 107 2.81 10.92 -13.75
C ILE A 107 3.98 10.00 -14.14
N LEU A 108 3.82 9.24 -15.22
CA LEU A 108 4.85 8.32 -15.73
C LEU A 108 5.50 8.93 -16.99
N PRO A 109 6.78 9.34 -16.93
CA PRO A 109 7.49 9.83 -18.10
C PRO A 109 7.57 8.73 -19.18
N PRO A 110 7.41 9.02 -20.49
CA PRO A 110 7.46 8.00 -21.54
C PRO A 110 8.72 7.11 -21.55
N VAL A 111 9.86 7.66 -21.08
CA VAL A 111 11.13 6.93 -20.95
C VAL A 111 11.06 5.75 -19.97
N THR A 112 10.08 5.70 -19.07
CA THR A 112 9.90 4.56 -18.15
C THR A 112 9.42 3.30 -18.86
N ASN A 113 8.81 3.45 -20.04
CA ASN A 113 8.15 2.37 -20.77
C ASN A 113 7.13 1.60 -19.92
N ILE A 114 6.42 2.29 -19.01
CA ILE A 114 5.43 1.70 -18.11
C ILE A 114 4.09 2.40 -18.33
N GLY A 115 3.03 1.62 -18.49
CA GLY A 115 1.66 2.13 -18.63
C GLY A 115 1.02 2.43 -17.28
N ARG A 116 -0.18 3.01 -17.29
CA ARG A 116 -0.93 3.30 -16.06
C ARG A 116 -1.53 2.07 -15.40
N ASP A 117 -1.48 0.94 -16.10
CA ASP A 117 -1.67 -0.42 -15.59
C ASP A 117 -0.48 -0.92 -14.75
N SER A 118 0.56 -0.10 -14.59
CA SER A 118 1.77 -0.42 -13.82
C SER A 118 2.48 -1.66 -14.35
N MET A 119 2.47 -1.80 -15.68
CA MET A 119 3.12 -2.87 -16.42
C MET A 119 4.02 -2.29 -17.51
N PHE A 120 5.15 -2.95 -17.77
CA PHE A 120 6.00 -2.59 -18.90
C PHE A 120 5.24 -2.70 -20.23
N ILE A 121 5.34 -1.66 -21.05
CA ILE A 121 4.69 -1.58 -22.36
C ILE A 121 5.42 -2.49 -23.33
N ASN A 122 4.71 -3.48 -23.85
CA ASN A 122 5.13 -4.30 -24.98
C ASN A 122 4.24 -3.98 -26.18
N ASN A 123 4.83 -3.52 -27.28
CA ASN A 123 4.13 -3.10 -28.49
C ASN A 123 3.38 -4.26 -29.20
N GLU A 124 3.65 -5.51 -28.82
CA GLU A 124 3.02 -6.70 -29.42
C GLU A 124 1.74 -7.14 -28.68
N ALA A 125 1.49 -6.64 -27.47
CA ALA A 125 0.34 -7.03 -26.66
C ALA A 125 -0.80 -6.01 -26.80
N TYR A 126 -2.01 -6.48 -27.11
CA TYR A 126 -3.20 -5.64 -27.05
C TYR A 126 -3.41 -5.14 -25.62
N ARG A 127 -3.58 -3.83 -25.47
CA ARG A 127 -3.95 -3.18 -24.21
C ARG A 127 -5.33 -2.57 -24.39
N GLU A 128 -6.24 -2.90 -23.47
CA GLU A 128 -7.50 -2.18 -23.36
C GLU A 128 -7.19 -0.69 -23.21
N PRO A 129 -7.94 0.22 -23.86
CA PRO A 129 -7.73 1.64 -23.69
C PRO A 129 -7.95 1.99 -22.22
N ASP A 130 -6.88 2.42 -21.55
CA ASP A 130 -6.94 2.91 -20.18
C ASP A 130 -8.03 3.98 -20.06
N ASN A 131 -8.91 3.84 -19.06
CA ASN A 131 -9.75 4.97 -18.68
C ASN A 131 -8.82 6.14 -18.32
N ALA A 132 -8.98 7.28 -19.01
CA ALA A 132 -8.03 8.38 -19.01
C ALA A 132 -7.70 8.97 -17.63
N ASP A 133 -8.49 8.64 -16.62
CA ASP A 133 -8.32 9.14 -15.26
C ASP A 133 -7.81 8.08 -14.26
N TYR A 134 -7.58 6.82 -14.68
CA TYR A 134 -7.26 5.72 -13.76
C TYR A 134 -5.79 5.31 -13.78
N PHE A 135 -5.30 4.93 -12.60
CA PHE A 135 -4.10 4.13 -12.40
C PHE A 135 -4.49 2.78 -11.81
N THR A 136 -3.96 1.69 -12.34
CA THR A 136 -4.25 0.32 -11.92
C THR A 136 -2.98 -0.51 -11.80
N HIS A 137 -3.07 -1.67 -11.14
CA HIS A 137 -1.99 -2.65 -11.10
C HIS A 137 -2.52 -4.08 -10.93
N PRO A 138 -1.77 -5.13 -11.34
CA PRO A 138 -2.26 -6.52 -11.26
C PRO A 138 -2.11 -7.17 -9.88
N LEU A 139 -1.22 -6.66 -9.02
CA LEU A 139 -0.99 -7.25 -7.69
C LEU A 139 -2.27 -7.22 -6.84
N ARG A 140 -2.48 -8.28 -6.06
CA ARG A 140 -3.54 -8.37 -5.04
C ARG A 140 -2.92 -8.33 -3.67
N LEU A 141 -2.91 -7.16 -3.04
CA LEU A 141 -2.24 -6.94 -1.76
C LEU A 141 -3.23 -6.71 -0.62
N ALA A 142 -2.90 -7.19 0.57
CA ALA A 142 -3.55 -6.82 1.83
C ALA A 142 -2.53 -6.18 2.77
N SER A 143 -2.99 -5.23 3.60
CA SER A 143 -2.17 -4.67 4.69
C SER A 143 -2.14 -5.64 5.85
N VAL A 144 -0.96 -5.90 6.41
CA VAL A 144 -0.81 -6.62 7.68
C VAL A 144 -1.45 -5.86 8.82
N TYR A 145 -1.42 -4.52 8.76
CA TYR A 145 -1.94 -3.63 9.80
C TYR A 145 -3.35 -3.14 9.45
N ARG A 146 -4.18 -2.94 10.47
CA ARG A 146 -5.56 -2.46 10.28
C ARG A 146 -5.63 -0.94 10.33
N HIS A 147 -4.57 -0.29 10.80
CA HIS A 147 -4.45 1.16 10.98
C HIS A 147 -5.36 1.74 12.07
N VAL A 148 -6.18 0.88 12.69
CA VAL A 148 -7.03 1.17 13.84
C VAL A 148 -6.83 0.07 14.89
N SER A 149 -6.73 0.50 16.14
CA SER A 149 -6.62 -0.35 17.32
C SER A 149 -7.96 -1.02 17.64
N VAL A 150 -7.95 -1.95 18.60
CA VAL A 150 -9.18 -2.57 19.13
C VAL A 150 -10.16 -1.55 19.73
N ASN A 151 -9.66 -0.38 20.15
CA ASN A 151 -10.46 0.68 20.74
C ASN A 151 -10.97 1.68 19.68
N GLY A 152 -10.65 1.46 18.40
CA GLY A 152 -10.98 2.37 17.29
C GLY A 152 -10.02 3.56 17.14
N GLU A 153 -9.01 3.67 18.00
CA GLU A 153 -7.97 4.70 17.91
C GLU A 153 -6.96 4.39 16.80
N LYS A 154 -6.39 5.42 16.17
CA LYS A 154 -5.39 5.29 15.10
C LYS A 154 -4.13 4.59 15.62
N GLU A 155 -3.71 3.50 14.96
CA GLU A 155 -2.40 2.86 15.21
C GLU A 155 -1.28 3.80 14.71
N ILE A 156 -0.16 3.89 15.42
CA ILE A 156 0.96 4.78 15.06
C ILE A 156 2.26 4.02 14.76
N SER A 157 2.93 4.38 13.66
CA SER A 157 4.30 3.95 13.34
C SER A 157 5.37 5.05 13.46
N THR A 158 5.01 6.34 13.52
CA THR A 158 5.94 7.47 13.77
C THR A 158 5.39 8.45 14.81
N PHE A 159 6.23 8.94 15.74
CA PHE A 159 5.77 9.82 16.84
C PHE A 159 6.68 11.06 17.04
N HIS A 160 6.95 11.76 15.93
CA HIS A 160 7.71 13.03 15.91
C HIS A 160 6.95 14.20 15.29
N LYS A 161 5.93 13.95 14.45
CA LYS A 161 5.00 14.95 13.88
C LYS A 161 3.59 14.37 13.98
N GLU A 162 2.55 15.18 14.05
CA GLU A 162 1.14 14.74 14.12
C GLU A 162 0.63 14.12 12.79
N VAL A 163 1.50 13.42 12.07
CA VAL A 163 1.29 12.74 10.79
C VAL A 163 1.38 11.24 11.09
N ALA A 164 0.48 10.43 10.54
CA ALA A 164 0.48 9.00 10.84
C ALA A 164 1.17 8.16 9.76
N ASN A 165 1.03 6.85 9.97
CA ASN A 165 1.93 5.76 9.61
C ASN A 165 2.51 5.86 8.20
N PRO A 166 3.73 6.38 8.05
CA PRO A 166 4.41 6.26 6.77
C PRO A 166 4.77 4.80 6.48
N ASP A 167 4.86 3.95 7.51
CA ASP A 167 5.35 2.59 7.40
C ASP A 167 4.22 1.59 7.15
N TYR A 168 4.43 0.73 6.16
CA TYR A 168 3.47 -0.32 5.81
C TYR A 168 4.16 -1.66 5.58
N LEU A 169 3.39 -2.72 5.81
CA LEU A 169 3.74 -4.09 5.45
C LEU A 169 2.53 -4.69 4.74
N PHE A 170 2.67 -4.91 3.44
CA PHE A 170 1.68 -5.52 2.56
C PHE A 170 2.13 -6.92 2.16
N TYR A 171 1.17 -7.80 1.89
CA TYR A 171 1.43 -9.14 1.38
C TYR A 171 0.42 -9.57 0.34
N SER A 172 0.82 -10.45 -0.58
CA SER A 172 -0.04 -10.98 -1.63
C SER A 172 -1.12 -11.90 -1.07
N VAL A 173 -2.32 -11.80 -1.64
CA VAL A 173 -3.49 -12.57 -1.23
C VAL A 173 -4.25 -13.08 -2.44
N THR A 174 -4.96 -14.20 -2.28
CA THR A 174 -5.72 -14.82 -3.38
C THR A 174 -6.91 -13.96 -3.79
N GLN A 175 -7.68 -13.48 -2.81
CA GLN A 175 -8.91 -12.72 -3.05
C GLN A 175 -9.20 -11.75 -1.91
N LYS A 176 -9.83 -10.62 -2.24
CA LYS A 176 -10.44 -9.70 -1.28
C LYS A 176 -11.94 -9.64 -1.58
N LEU A 177 -12.77 -10.03 -0.62
CA LEU A 177 -14.21 -9.91 -0.69
C LEU A 177 -14.64 -8.72 0.17
N THR A 178 -15.15 -7.69 -0.47
CA THR A 178 -15.83 -6.59 0.19
C THR A 178 -17.31 -6.92 0.25
N THR A 179 -17.86 -7.13 1.45
CA THR A 179 -19.33 -7.20 1.61
C THR A 179 -19.89 -5.78 1.57
N ASP A 180 -20.77 -5.51 0.60
CA ASP A 180 -21.44 -4.22 0.34
C ASP A 180 -22.03 -3.57 1.61
N SER A 181 -22.04 -2.24 1.79
CA SER A 181 -22.82 -1.32 0.96
C SER A 181 -22.56 0.13 1.37
N VAL A 182 -22.21 0.98 0.39
CA VAL A 182 -22.69 2.34 0.07
C VAL A 182 -21.69 2.86 -0.96
N SER A 183 -22.19 3.31 -2.12
CA SER A 183 -21.39 3.88 -3.21
C SER A 183 -20.47 4.99 -2.71
N LEU A 184 -19.22 4.63 -2.41
CA LEU A 184 -18.12 5.52 -2.04
C LEU A 184 -17.93 6.67 -3.05
N HIS A 185 -18.39 6.49 -4.28
CA HIS A 185 -18.40 7.52 -5.31
C HIS A 185 -19.09 8.84 -4.87
N LEU A 186 -20.07 8.79 -3.96
CA LEU A 186 -20.77 10.00 -3.48
C LEU A 186 -20.02 10.73 -2.35
N LEU A 187 -19.18 10.05 -1.58
CA LEU A 187 -18.39 10.66 -0.50
C LEU A 187 -17.14 11.39 -1.02
N PHE A 188 -16.60 10.93 -2.15
CA PHE A 188 -15.36 11.45 -2.72
C PHE A 188 -15.52 12.62 -3.70
N SER A 189 -16.74 13.14 -3.89
CA SER A 189 -16.96 14.43 -4.56
C SER A 189 -16.64 15.63 -3.65
N PHE A 190 -16.27 15.40 -2.39
CA PHE A 190 -15.95 16.44 -1.42
C PHE A 190 -14.45 16.47 -1.08
N PRO A 191 -13.87 17.67 -0.84
CA PRO A 191 -12.50 17.82 -0.38
C PRO A 191 -12.20 16.96 0.86
N PHE A 192 -11.05 16.29 0.89
CA PHE A 192 -10.62 15.37 1.96
C PHE A 192 -10.57 16.04 3.36
N LYS A 193 -10.61 17.38 3.43
CA LYS A 193 -10.57 18.18 4.67
C LYS A 193 -11.90 18.86 5.06
N SER A 194 -13.03 18.42 4.52
CA SER A 194 -14.32 18.79 5.12
C SER A 194 -14.50 18.01 6.43
N SER A 195 -14.80 18.72 7.54
CA SER A 195 -15.10 18.12 8.85
C SER A 195 -16.24 17.09 8.80
N LEU A 196 -17.07 17.13 7.75
CA LEU A 196 -18.16 16.15 7.51
C LEU A 196 -17.65 14.84 6.89
N VAL A 197 -16.53 14.83 6.17
CA VAL A 197 -15.98 13.61 5.54
C VAL A 197 -15.29 12.74 6.58
N GLN A 198 -14.61 13.33 7.57
CA GLN A 198 -14.00 12.60 8.68
C GLN A 198 -15.02 11.82 9.52
N GLU A 199 -16.25 12.34 9.67
CA GLU A 199 -17.35 11.63 10.35
C GLU A 199 -18.03 10.57 9.46
N ALA A 200 -17.83 10.64 8.14
CA ALA A 200 -18.47 9.78 7.15
C ALA A 200 -17.55 8.73 6.50
N ILE A 201 -16.26 8.66 6.88
CA ILE A 201 -15.39 7.51 6.54
C ILE A 201 -16.08 6.29 7.16
N PRO A 202 -16.58 5.33 6.35
CA PRO A 202 -17.39 4.26 6.87
C PRO A 202 -16.62 3.50 7.93
N ARG A 203 -17.16 3.53 9.15
CA ARG A 203 -16.83 2.59 10.22
C ARG A 203 -16.86 1.18 9.61
N PHE A 204 -15.69 0.56 9.55
CA PHE A 204 -15.48 -0.83 9.15
C PHE A 204 -15.95 -1.20 7.73
N GLN A 205 -15.05 -1.05 6.76
CA GLN A 205 -15.02 -2.04 5.67
C GLN A 205 -14.50 -3.36 6.27
N ASN A 206 -15.40 -4.31 6.51
CA ASN A 206 -15.01 -5.70 6.74
C ASN A 206 -14.57 -6.30 5.40
N THR A 207 -13.37 -5.96 4.95
CA THR A 207 -12.76 -6.64 3.80
C THR A 207 -12.31 -8.01 4.27
N LEU A 208 -13.01 -9.04 3.80
CA LEU A 208 -12.59 -10.43 4.02
C LEU A 208 -11.41 -10.71 3.10
N VAL A 209 -10.26 -11.01 3.71
CA VAL A 209 -9.02 -11.33 3.01
C VAL A 209 -8.89 -12.85 2.94
N HIS A 210 -8.90 -13.39 1.73
CA HIS A 210 -8.54 -14.78 1.47
C HIS A 210 -7.05 -14.84 1.19
N GLU A 211 -6.30 -15.34 2.16
CA GLU A 211 -4.85 -15.45 2.08
C GLU A 211 -4.40 -16.36 0.94
N ASP A 212 -3.14 -16.17 0.53
CA ASP A 212 -2.47 -17.08 -0.37
C ASP A 212 -2.21 -18.42 0.37
N PRO A 213 -2.58 -19.58 -0.18
CA PRO A 213 -2.24 -20.87 0.43
C PRO A 213 -0.74 -21.02 0.69
N GLU A 214 0.10 -20.41 -0.14
CA GLU A 214 1.55 -20.46 -0.03
C GLU A 214 2.10 -19.42 0.95
N LEU A 215 1.39 -18.33 1.26
CA LEU A 215 1.81 -17.30 2.22
C LEU A 215 0.67 -16.83 3.12
N ARG A 216 0.76 -17.18 4.41
CA ARG A 216 -0.29 -16.91 5.40
C ARG A 216 0.24 -16.10 6.58
N LEU A 217 -0.49 -15.05 6.99
CA LEU A 217 -0.15 -14.25 8.14
C LEU A 217 -0.53 -14.99 9.43
N LEU A 218 0.44 -15.26 10.30
CA LEU A 218 0.18 -15.90 11.59
C LEU A 218 -0.17 -14.90 12.68
N ARG A 219 0.67 -13.88 12.81
CA ARG A 219 0.56 -12.86 13.86
C ARG A 219 1.37 -11.64 13.47
N ARG A 220 1.06 -10.52 14.11
CA ARG A 220 1.80 -9.26 14.00
C ARG A 220 2.05 -8.70 15.40
N LEU A 221 3.14 -7.97 15.56
CA LEU A 221 3.32 -7.13 16.74
C LEU A 221 2.35 -5.96 16.64
N SER A 222 1.50 -5.78 17.65
CA SER A 222 0.54 -4.67 17.70
C SER A 222 1.25 -3.32 17.76
N LEU A 223 0.73 -2.33 17.04
CA LEU A 223 1.19 -0.96 17.15
C LEU A 223 0.49 -0.23 18.31
N PRO A 224 1.17 0.72 18.96
CA PRO A 224 0.55 1.53 20.00
C PRO A 224 -0.36 2.61 19.40
N ASP A 225 -1.31 3.11 20.21
CA ASP A 225 -2.18 4.25 19.87
C ASP A 225 -1.65 5.57 20.46
N ILE A 226 -2.20 6.72 20.00
CA ILE A 226 -1.81 8.06 20.49
C ILE A 226 -1.90 8.16 22.02
N PRO A 227 -3.02 7.77 22.67
CA PRO A 227 -3.15 7.88 24.12
C PRO A 227 -2.07 7.09 24.87
N THR A 228 -1.76 5.87 24.42
CA THR A 228 -0.75 5.00 25.03
C THR A 228 0.65 5.59 24.89
N LEU A 229 0.97 6.16 23.72
CA LEU A 229 2.27 6.79 23.47
C LEU A 229 2.49 8.05 24.30
N ARG A 230 1.50 8.95 24.34
CA ARG A 230 1.56 10.17 25.14
C ARG A 230 1.76 9.88 26.63
N LYS A 231 1.21 8.78 27.13
CA LYS A 231 1.29 8.40 28.54
C LYS A 231 2.62 7.76 28.94
N ASN A 232 3.25 6.99 28.05
CA ASN A 232 4.30 6.05 28.47
C ASN A 232 5.65 6.22 27.76
N CYS A 233 5.68 6.63 26.48
CA CYS A 233 6.84 6.35 25.63
C CYS A 233 7.21 7.45 24.64
N GLY A 234 6.53 8.60 24.59
CA GLY A 234 6.80 9.65 23.60
C GLY A 234 7.28 10.99 24.19
N PRO A 235 7.78 11.93 23.35
CA PRO A 235 7.99 11.80 21.90
C PRO A 235 9.16 10.87 21.54
N TRP A 236 9.23 10.48 20.27
CA TRP A 236 10.35 9.74 19.69
C TRP A 236 11.23 10.64 18.80
N PRO A 237 12.54 10.36 18.67
CA PRO A 237 13.31 9.34 19.42
C PRO A 237 13.53 9.74 20.88
N ASN A 238 13.85 8.77 21.73
CA ASN A 238 14.27 8.98 23.12
C ASN A 238 15.25 7.89 23.60
N ARG A 239 15.63 7.90 24.89
CA ARG A 239 16.61 6.96 25.46
C ARG A 239 16.24 5.48 25.36
N TYR A 240 14.97 5.16 25.12
CA TYR A 240 14.46 3.78 24.98
C TYR A 240 14.12 3.43 23.53
N VAL A 241 13.80 4.43 22.70
CA VAL A 241 13.41 4.26 21.30
C VAL A 241 14.35 5.10 20.42
N PRO A 242 15.33 4.50 19.73
CA PRO A 242 16.40 5.24 19.06
C PRO A 242 15.98 5.87 17.72
N SER A 243 14.78 5.57 17.23
CA SER A 243 14.20 6.08 15.98
C SER A 243 12.91 6.84 16.29
N ASP A 244 12.53 7.78 15.45
CA ASP A 244 11.19 8.38 15.44
C ASP A 244 10.12 7.42 14.86
N HIS A 245 10.54 6.32 14.24
CA HIS A 245 9.69 5.23 13.75
C HIS A 245 9.78 3.98 14.65
N VAL A 246 8.70 3.21 14.71
CA VAL A 246 8.69 1.87 15.34
C VAL A 246 8.76 0.75 14.30
N PRO A 247 9.42 -0.37 14.64
CA PRO A 247 9.46 -1.52 13.75
C PRO A 247 8.08 -2.16 13.59
N LEU A 248 7.70 -2.41 12.35
CA LEU A 248 6.61 -3.29 11.99
C LEU A 248 7.12 -4.73 11.99
N VAL A 249 6.40 -5.65 12.63
CA VAL A 249 6.81 -7.05 12.77
C VAL A 249 5.63 -7.97 12.49
N ALA A 250 5.83 -8.96 11.64
CA ALA A 250 4.86 -9.97 11.31
C ALA A 250 5.52 -11.32 11.09
N ASP A 251 4.84 -12.37 11.52
CA ASP A 251 5.23 -13.75 11.28
C ASP A 251 4.33 -14.33 10.19
N PHE A 252 4.95 -14.93 9.18
CA PHE A 252 4.27 -15.61 8.09
C PHE A 252 4.61 -17.10 8.08
N ILE A 253 3.68 -17.93 7.60
CA ILE A 253 3.97 -19.30 7.16
C ILE A 253 4.09 -19.30 5.65
N LEU A 254 5.16 -19.93 5.15
CA LEU A 254 5.34 -20.29 3.76
C LEU A 254 5.01 -21.79 3.58
N SER A 255 4.00 -22.14 2.78
CA SER A 255 3.52 -23.53 2.60
C SER A 255 3.73 -24.04 1.18
N ASN A 256 3.91 -25.36 1.00
CA ASN A 256 4.11 -25.95 -0.32
C ASN A 256 2.75 -26.43 -0.80
N SER A 257 2.28 -25.87 -1.90
CA SER A 257 1.00 -26.23 -2.52
C SER A 257 0.95 -27.73 -2.89
N GLU A 258 2.11 -28.39 -3.09
CA GLU A 258 2.20 -29.83 -3.36
C GLU A 258 1.79 -30.72 -2.16
N ILE A 259 1.86 -30.24 -0.91
CA ILE A 259 1.55 -31.06 0.29
C ILE A 259 0.04 -31.04 0.62
N CYS A 260 -0.74 -30.11 0.07
CA CYS A 260 -2.19 -30.03 0.31
C CYS A 260 -3.03 -30.99 -0.56
N SER A 261 -2.41 -31.80 -1.41
CA SER A 261 -3.09 -32.80 -2.24
C SER A 261 -2.90 -34.22 -1.71
N ILE A 262 -3.36 -34.48 -0.47
CA ILE A 262 -3.60 -35.85 -0.02
C ILE A 262 -5.08 -36.15 -0.28
N PRO A 263 -5.42 -37.06 -1.21
CA PRO A 263 -6.80 -37.48 -1.41
C PRO A 263 -7.29 -38.30 -0.20
N ASN A 264 -8.53 -38.03 0.24
CA ASN A 264 -9.30 -38.90 1.13
C ASN A 264 -9.59 -40.25 0.47
#